data_AF-A0A9P7R4G5-F1
#
_entry.id   AF-A0A9P7R4G5-F1
#
_cell.length_a   1.000
_cell.length_b   1.000
_cell.length_c   1.000
_cell.angle_alpha   90.00
_cell.angle_beta   90.00
_cell.angle_gamma   90.00
#
_symmetry.space_group_name_H-M   'P 1'
#
loop_
_entity.id
_entity.type
_entity.pdbx_description
1 polymer ?
#
loop_
_entity_poly.entity_id
_entity_poly.type
_entity_poly.pdbx_seq_one_letter_code
_entity_poly.pdbx_strand_id
1 'polypeptide(L)'
;LTIKQPQMFQLGNLGMAMSHHFETRTTLAFIHGWDIFSNKLKFTKKPIAPHIEAIQEILKSSRRLLSHPLLLPTLFLRRHLTRAEDMRRQLSSMTAEIEKAIGVTQTARLSGRTVQDQRIVEEVKAMVLGEKPRIHTTARISTTATDVINMKGTLEWDEEYVKFLRRVNDDVKAHRPEVHMPPGADLQLCGFIDLLERDAQSISSYATRMQSRLELQFNVLYNLIAQAGNSLNMQQSTQAGQVAAQAGMDSTAMKTMAVVTMVFLPPTFVATIFSMSFFNWQASSSSGDGGGAEPTIVPQFWIYWAVSLPLTIAIVIGWRVWWHFQKAYYEFKFLRPEEHVAYEDRSRGKSRDRSRERSRDRTHDPRRRRSQYQV
;
A
#
# COMPACT_ATOMS: atom_id res chain seq x y z
N LEU A 1 -9.34 -13.49 -46.39
CA LEU A 1 -8.76 -12.71 -45.26
C LEU A 1 -9.50 -13.09 -43.98
N THR A 2 -8.77 -13.49 -42.94
CA THR A 2 -9.35 -13.95 -41.67
C THR A 2 -8.73 -13.16 -40.52
N ILE A 3 -9.57 -12.61 -39.65
CA ILE A 3 -9.16 -11.72 -38.56
C ILE A 3 -9.87 -12.15 -37.29
N LYS A 4 -9.13 -12.15 -36.19
CA LYS A 4 -9.67 -12.35 -34.85
C LYS A 4 -9.20 -11.22 -33.95
N GLN A 5 -10.15 -10.44 -33.40
CA GLN A 5 -9.82 -9.45 -32.38
C GLN A 5 -9.40 -10.11 -31.07
N PRO A 6 -8.50 -9.48 -30.29
CA PRO A 6 -8.20 -9.89 -28.94
C PRO A 6 -9.47 -10.01 -28.11
N GLN A 7 -9.52 -11.00 -27.22
CA GLN A 7 -10.69 -11.19 -26.37
C GLN A 7 -10.61 -10.26 -25.17
N MET A 8 -11.51 -9.30 -25.11
CA MET A 8 -11.73 -8.49 -23.91
C MET A 8 -13.22 -8.28 -23.73
N PHE A 9 -13.79 -8.65 -22.59
CA PHE A 9 -15.25 -8.66 -22.41
C PHE A 9 -15.89 -7.28 -22.67
N GLN A 10 -15.21 -6.20 -22.29
CA GLN A 10 -15.71 -4.84 -22.42
C GLN A 10 -15.63 -4.29 -23.86
N LEU A 11 -14.69 -4.77 -24.69
CA LEU A 11 -14.56 -4.38 -26.10
C LEU A 11 -15.27 -5.33 -27.06
N GLY A 12 -15.38 -6.61 -26.67
CA GLY A 12 -16.02 -7.66 -27.44
C GLY A 12 -15.04 -8.79 -27.82
N ASN A 13 -15.60 -9.80 -28.45
CA ASN A 13 -14.87 -10.96 -28.96
C ASN A 13 -15.29 -11.22 -30.40
N LEU A 14 -14.98 -10.30 -31.32
CA LEU A 14 -15.37 -10.46 -32.73
C LEU A 14 -14.29 -11.16 -33.55
N GLY A 15 -14.73 -11.89 -34.57
CA GLY A 15 -13.93 -12.46 -35.64
C GLY A 15 -14.64 -12.27 -36.97
N MET A 16 -13.85 -12.19 -38.04
CA MET A 16 -14.35 -12.09 -39.40
C MET A 16 -13.50 -12.95 -40.33
N ALA A 17 -14.17 -13.73 -41.18
CA ALA A 17 -13.57 -14.39 -42.32
C ALA A 17 -14.24 -13.85 -43.58
N MET A 18 -13.46 -13.40 -44.56
CA MET A 18 -13.99 -12.77 -45.76
C MET A 18 -13.24 -13.15 -47.04
N SER A 19 -13.96 -13.08 -48.15
CA SER A 19 -13.44 -13.16 -49.51
C SER A 19 -14.00 -12.01 -50.33
N HIS A 20 -13.18 -11.46 -51.23
CA HIS A 20 -13.60 -10.40 -52.15
C HIS A 20 -13.40 -10.89 -53.58
N HIS A 21 -14.45 -10.80 -54.37
CA HIS A 21 -14.42 -11.12 -55.78
C HIS A 21 -14.25 -9.83 -56.59
N PHE A 22 -13.07 -9.65 -57.18
CA PHE A 22 -12.66 -8.38 -57.82
C PHE A 22 -13.47 -8.05 -59.09
N GLU A 23 -13.86 -9.07 -59.87
CA GLU A 23 -14.59 -8.86 -61.12
C GLU A 23 -16.02 -8.39 -60.86
N THR A 24 -16.72 -9.05 -59.93
CA THR A 24 -18.10 -8.68 -59.55
C THR A 24 -18.15 -7.60 -58.49
N ARG A 25 -16.99 -7.24 -57.91
CA ARG A 25 -16.82 -6.26 -56.82
C ARG A 25 -17.66 -6.60 -55.58
N THR A 26 -17.83 -7.90 -55.33
CA THR A 26 -18.67 -8.41 -54.25
C THR A 26 -17.80 -8.91 -53.12
N THR A 27 -18.09 -8.48 -51.89
CA THR A 27 -17.46 -9.00 -50.69
C THR A 27 -18.40 -9.93 -49.96
N LEU A 28 -17.96 -11.16 -49.71
CA LEU A 28 -18.64 -12.11 -48.84
C LEU A 28 -17.87 -12.18 -47.52
N ALA A 29 -18.55 -11.96 -46.40
CA ALA A 29 -17.94 -12.04 -45.08
C ALA A 29 -18.82 -12.80 -44.09
N PHE A 30 -18.19 -13.67 -43.31
CA PHE A 30 -18.76 -14.32 -42.14
C PHE A 30 -18.22 -13.62 -40.89
N ILE A 31 -19.12 -13.03 -40.09
CA ILE A 31 -18.77 -12.31 -38.86
C ILE A 31 -19.37 -13.05 -37.68
N HIS A 32 -18.56 -13.35 -36.68
CA HIS A 32 -18.98 -14.06 -35.46
C HIS A 32 -18.38 -13.38 -34.21
N GLY A 33 -19.00 -13.59 -33.05
CA GLY A 33 -18.56 -12.96 -31.82
C GLY A 33 -19.68 -12.60 -30.86
N TRP A 34 -19.29 -11.93 -29.77
CA TRP A 34 -20.23 -11.45 -28.75
C TRP A 34 -20.97 -10.21 -29.20
N ASP A 35 -22.20 -10.06 -28.70
CA ASP A 35 -23.06 -8.88 -28.87
C ASP A 35 -23.31 -8.48 -30.33
N ILE A 36 -23.21 -9.42 -31.27
CA ILE A 36 -23.52 -9.16 -32.68
C ILE A 36 -24.96 -8.67 -32.82
N PHE A 37 -25.89 -9.42 -32.22
CA PHE A 37 -27.33 -9.15 -32.23
C PHE A 37 -27.87 -8.71 -30.87
N SER A 38 -27.06 -8.81 -29.81
CA SER A 38 -27.51 -8.48 -28.45
C SER A 38 -27.44 -6.99 -28.20
N ASN A 39 -28.52 -6.43 -27.64
CA ASN A 39 -28.57 -5.05 -27.18
C ASN A 39 -28.15 -4.88 -25.72
N LYS A 40 -27.66 -5.96 -25.08
CA LYS A 40 -27.13 -5.96 -23.71
C LYS A 40 -25.85 -6.77 -23.64
N LEU A 41 -24.88 -6.27 -22.88
CA LEU A 41 -23.66 -7.02 -22.55
C LEU A 41 -24.00 -8.31 -21.81
N LYS A 42 -23.36 -9.41 -22.20
CA LYS A 42 -23.65 -10.75 -21.66
C LYS A 42 -23.60 -10.82 -20.12
N PHE A 43 -22.56 -10.24 -19.50
CA PHE A 43 -22.34 -10.31 -18.05
C PHE A 43 -22.87 -9.08 -17.27
N THR A 44 -22.69 -7.86 -17.79
CA THR A 44 -23.06 -6.64 -17.05
C THR A 44 -24.50 -6.20 -17.30
N LYS A 45 -25.18 -6.76 -18.30
CA LYS A 45 -26.53 -6.40 -18.74
C LYS A 45 -26.71 -4.92 -19.13
N LYS A 46 -25.63 -4.15 -19.19
CA LYS A 46 -25.65 -2.75 -19.62
C LYS A 46 -26.13 -2.66 -21.07
N PRO A 47 -26.92 -1.64 -21.41
CA PRO A 47 -27.39 -1.43 -22.77
C PRO A 47 -26.19 -1.18 -23.68
N ILE A 48 -26.21 -1.80 -24.85
CA ILE A 48 -25.14 -1.73 -25.81
C ILE A 48 -25.72 -1.74 -27.22
N ALA A 49 -25.24 -0.89 -28.11
CA ALA A 49 -25.61 -1.01 -29.52
C ALA A 49 -25.12 -2.38 -30.05
N PRO A 50 -25.95 -3.20 -30.71
CA PRO A 50 -25.49 -4.42 -31.37
C PRO A 50 -24.45 -4.11 -32.46
N HIS A 51 -23.50 -5.02 -32.70
CA HIS A 51 -22.51 -4.81 -33.77
C HIS A 51 -23.17 -4.80 -35.16
N ILE A 52 -24.22 -5.61 -35.37
CA ILE A 52 -24.88 -5.72 -36.67
C ILE A 52 -25.54 -4.40 -37.11
N GLU A 53 -26.23 -3.72 -36.18
CA GLU A 53 -26.94 -2.47 -36.47
C GLU A 53 -25.97 -1.37 -36.89
N ALA A 54 -24.87 -1.22 -36.12
CA ALA A 54 -23.84 -0.24 -36.43
C ALA A 54 -23.14 -0.52 -37.77
N ILE A 55 -22.85 -1.80 -38.09
CA ILE A 55 -22.26 -2.17 -39.38
C ILE A 55 -23.24 -1.86 -40.52
N GLN A 56 -24.52 -2.23 -40.38
CA GLN A 56 -25.54 -1.98 -41.40
C GLN A 56 -25.77 -0.48 -41.63
N GLU A 57 -25.78 0.33 -40.58
CA GLU A 57 -25.93 1.78 -40.68
C GLU A 57 -24.77 2.39 -41.50
N ILE A 58 -23.53 2.01 -41.18
CA ILE A 58 -22.38 2.56 -41.89
C ILE A 58 -22.34 2.05 -43.34
N LEU A 59 -22.66 0.78 -43.59
CA LEU A 59 -22.78 0.24 -44.96
C LEU A 59 -23.83 0.99 -45.80
N LYS A 60 -24.98 1.34 -45.20
CA LYS A 60 -26.02 2.14 -45.86
C LYS A 60 -25.52 3.55 -46.20
N SER A 61 -24.71 4.16 -45.34
CA SER A 61 -24.12 5.49 -45.58
C SER A 61 -22.95 5.49 -46.57
N SER A 62 -22.25 4.36 -46.72
CA SER A 62 -20.98 4.25 -47.48
C SER A 62 -21.16 3.57 -48.84
N ARG A 63 -22.23 3.89 -49.58
CA ARG A 63 -22.58 3.22 -50.85
C ARG A 63 -21.46 3.23 -51.90
N ARG A 64 -20.68 4.32 -51.96
CA ARG A 64 -19.56 4.48 -52.91
C ARG A 64 -18.37 3.56 -52.61
N LEU A 65 -18.26 3.06 -51.39
CA LEU A 65 -17.16 2.22 -50.93
C LEU A 65 -17.52 0.72 -50.93
N LEU A 66 -18.77 0.34 -51.24
CA LEU A 66 -19.24 -1.05 -51.16
C LEU A 66 -18.43 -2.01 -52.04
N SER A 67 -17.91 -1.51 -53.16
CA SER A 67 -17.04 -2.27 -54.06
C SER A 67 -15.60 -2.40 -53.57
N HIS A 68 -15.22 -1.73 -52.49
CA HIS A 68 -13.84 -1.72 -52.01
C HIS A 68 -13.56 -2.95 -51.12
N PRO A 69 -12.52 -3.75 -51.41
CA PRO A 69 -12.21 -4.99 -50.67
C PRO A 69 -11.97 -4.75 -49.19
N LEU A 70 -11.37 -3.59 -48.85
CA LEU A 70 -11.05 -3.21 -47.49
C LEU A 70 -12.16 -2.50 -46.71
N LEU A 71 -13.33 -2.23 -47.31
CA LEU A 71 -14.42 -1.55 -46.57
C LEU A 71 -14.80 -2.31 -45.29
N LEU A 72 -15.13 -3.60 -45.40
CA LEU A 72 -15.54 -4.41 -44.24
C LEU A 72 -14.43 -4.53 -43.18
N PRO A 73 -13.16 -4.83 -43.53
CA PRO A 73 -12.03 -4.75 -42.60
C PRO A 73 -11.91 -3.42 -41.86
N THR A 74 -12.04 -2.30 -42.57
CA THR A 74 -11.96 -0.97 -41.93
C THR A 74 -13.16 -0.69 -41.02
N LEU A 75 -14.36 -1.15 -41.38
CA LEU A 75 -15.53 -1.06 -40.50
C LEU A 75 -15.38 -1.91 -39.24
N PHE A 76 -14.73 -3.06 -39.36
CA PHE A 76 -14.43 -3.95 -38.26
C PHE A 76 -13.51 -3.28 -37.23
N LEU A 77 -12.48 -2.56 -37.68
CA LEU A 77 -11.63 -1.73 -36.82
C LEU A 77 -12.40 -0.57 -36.18
N ARG A 78 -13.15 0.21 -36.97
CA ARG A 78 -13.94 1.34 -36.41
C ARG A 78 -14.84 0.88 -35.29
N ARG A 79 -15.47 -0.28 -35.46
CA ARG A 79 -16.39 -0.80 -34.45
C ARG A 79 -15.66 -1.12 -33.15
N HIS A 80 -14.47 -1.67 -33.23
CA HIS A 80 -13.64 -1.96 -32.07
C HIS A 80 -13.13 -0.69 -31.38
N LEU A 81 -12.65 0.29 -32.15
CA LEU A 81 -12.22 1.58 -31.60
C LEU A 81 -13.36 2.36 -30.94
N THR A 82 -14.60 2.25 -31.46
CA THR A 82 -15.78 2.83 -30.80
C THR A 82 -16.01 2.22 -29.41
N ARG A 83 -15.81 0.90 -29.27
CA ARG A 83 -15.90 0.22 -27.97
C ARG A 83 -14.74 0.61 -27.06
N ALA A 84 -13.54 0.76 -27.61
CA ALA A 84 -12.38 1.22 -26.89
C ALA A 84 -12.61 2.62 -26.29
N GLU A 85 -13.24 3.52 -27.06
CA GLU A 85 -13.60 4.86 -26.60
C GLU A 85 -14.65 4.84 -25.46
N ASP A 86 -15.65 3.97 -25.54
CA ASP A 86 -16.61 3.78 -24.45
C ASP A 86 -15.93 3.24 -23.18
N MET A 87 -15.00 2.29 -23.33
CA MET A 87 -14.20 1.76 -22.21
C MET A 87 -13.29 2.83 -21.62
N ARG A 88 -12.67 3.67 -22.46
CA ARG A 88 -11.86 4.82 -22.06
C ARG A 88 -12.61 5.73 -21.09
N ARG A 89 -13.88 6.04 -21.40
CA ARG A 89 -14.75 6.87 -20.55
C ARG A 89 -15.08 6.19 -19.23
N GLN A 90 -15.35 4.88 -19.24
CA GLN A 90 -15.60 4.11 -18.03
C GLN A 90 -14.38 4.08 -17.11
N LEU A 91 -13.19 3.81 -17.65
CA LEU A 91 -11.93 3.82 -16.90
C LEU A 91 -11.64 5.21 -16.32
N SER A 92 -11.91 6.28 -17.08
CA SER A 92 -11.79 7.65 -16.55
C SER A 92 -12.65 7.86 -15.31
N SER A 93 -13.89 7.36 -15.31
CA SER A 93 -14.80 7.48 -14.18
C SER A 93 -14.35 6.62 -13.00
N MET A 94 -13.91 5.39 -13.24
CA MET A 94 -13.38 4.49 -12.21
C MET A 94 -12.14 5.07 -11.51
N THR A 95 -11.22 5.65 -12.28
CA THR A 95 -10.04 6.35 -11.74
C THR A 95 -10.43 7.57 -10.92
N ALA A 96 -11.41 8.37 -11.36
CA ALA A 96 -11.87 9.51 -10.59
C ALA A 96 -12.46 9.13 -9.23
N GLU A 97 -13.18 8.01 -9.16
CA GLU A 97 -13.71 7.47 -7.90
C GLU A 97 -12.60 6.96 -6.98
N ILE A 98 -11.54 6.37 -7.53
CA ILE A 98 -10.33 5.98 -6.79
C ILE A 98 -9.64 7.22 -6.21
N GLU A 99 -9.42 8.24 -7.04
CA GLU A 99 -8.79 9.50 -6.63
C GLU A 99 -9.58 10.14 -5.48
N LYS A 100 -10.91 10.14 -5.58
CA LYS A 100 -11.78 10.60 -4.49
C LYS A 100 -11.60 9.78 -3.21
N ALA A 101 -11.55 8.46 -3.29
CA ALA A 101 -11.39 7.58 -2.12
C ALA A 101 -10.04 7.76 -1.41
N ILE A 102 -8.99 8.17 -2.14
CA ILE A 102 -7.66 8.45 -1.59
C ILE A 102 -7.52 9.94 -1.17
N GLY A 103 -8.50 10.77 -1.48
CA GLY A 103 -8.46 12.22 -1.22
C GLY A 103 -7.52 12.98 -2.14
N VAL A 104 -7.16 12.41 -3.30
CA VAL A 104 -6.38 13.10 -4.33
C VAL A 104 -7.33 13.97 -5.15
N THR A 105 -7.09 15.27 -5.14
CA THR A 105 -7.91 16.25 -5.86
C THR A 105 -7.57 16.24 -7.35
N GLN A 106 -8.59 16.17 -8.21
CA GLN A 106 -8.43 16.21 -9.67
C GLN A 106 -7.66 17.46 -10.14
N THR A 107 -6.76 17.31 -11.11
CA THR A 107 -6.13 18.42 -11.83
C THR A 107 -6.99 18.87 -13.01
N ALA A 108 -7.98 19.74 -12.77
CA ALA A 108 -8.72 20.57 -13.75
C ALA A 108 -9.76 21.45 -13.01
N ARG A 109 -10.53 22.30 -13.74
CA ARG A 109 -11.52 23.35 -13.33
C ARG A 109 -12.49 23.08 -12.14
N LEU A 110 -12.45 21.92 -11.50
CA LEU A 110 -13.16 21.57 -10.26
C LEU A 110 -12.26 21.67 -9.01
N SER A 111 -11.25 22.54 -9.04
CA SER A 111 -10.31 22.87 -7.94
C SER A 111 -10.96 23.43 -6.66
N GLY A 112 -12.28 23.37 -6.51
CA GLY A 112 -13.02 23.83 -5.34
C GLY A 112 -13.17 22.80 -4.22
N ARG A 113 -12.77 21.53 -4.43
CA ARG A 113 -12.73 20.49 -3.39
C ARG A 113 -11.29 20.25 -2.97
N THR A 114 -10.73 21.16 -2.21
CA THR A 114 -9.39 21.04 -1.63
C THR A 114 -9.38 20.11 -0.42
N VAL A 115 -8.18 19.66 -0.03
CA VAL A 115 -7.84 18.91 1.21
C VAL A 115 -8.36 19.56 2.50
N GLN A 116 -8.90 20.78 2.42
CA GLN A 116 -9.56 21.50 3.51
C GLN A 116 -11.00 21.04 3.80
N ASP A 117 -11.61 20.22 2.93
CA ASP A 117 -12.93 19.65 3.21
C ASP A 117 -12.85 18.54 4.26
N GLN A 118 -13.38 18.82 5.46
CA GLN A 118 -13.43 17.89 6.59
C GLN A 118 -14.00 16.51 6.19
N ARG A 119 -14.95 16.47 5.24
CA ARG A 119 -15.54 15.21 4.78
C ARG A 119 -14.53 14.32 4.06
N ILE A 120 -13.67 14.91 3.23
CA ILE A 120 -12.64 14.17 2.50
C ILE A 120 -11.62 13.60 3.48
N VAL A 121 -11.22 14.39 4.49
CA VAL A 121 -10.30 13.94 5.53
C VAL A 121 -10.86 12.74 6.31
N GLU A 122 -12.14 12.78 6.69
CA GLU A 122 -12.79 11.64 7.37
C GLU A 122 -12.96 10.42 6.46
N GLU A 123 -13.32 10.61 5.18
CA GLU A 123 -13.39 9.51 4.19
C GLU A 123 -12.03 8.82 4.01
N VAL A 124 -10.94 9.60 3.89
CA VAL A 124 -9.58 9.06 3.78
C VAL A 124 -9.17 8.34 5.05
N LYS A 125 -9.46 8.91 6.23
CA LYS A 125 -9.15 8.28 7.51
C LYS A 125 -9.90 6.95 7.68
N ALA A 126 -11.18 6.91 7.31
CA ALA A 126 -11.97 5.68 7.29
C ALA A 126 -11.43 4.67 6.27
N MET A 127 -10.97 5.14 5.09
CA MET A 127 -10.33 4.31 4.08
C MET A 127 -9.04 3.66 4.59
N VAL A 128 -8.20 4.42 5.30
CA VAL A 128 -6.89 3.95 5.77
C VAL A 128 -7.02 3.01 6.98
N LEU A 129 -7.81 3.40 7.99
CA LEU A 129 -7.95 2.64 9.24
C LEU A 129 -8.91 1.44 9.07
N GLY A 130 -9.97 1.60 8.28
CA GLY A 130 -10.99 0.57 8.10
C GLY A 130 -10.53 -0.54 7.16
N GLU A 131 -10.61 -1.80 7.62
CA GLU A 131 -10.24 -2.96 6.80
C GLU A 131 -11.07 -3.09 5.52
N LYS A 132 -12.41 -2.99 5.62
CA LYS A 132 -13.30 -3.14 4.45
C LYS A 132 -13.07 -2.03 3.40
N PRO A 133 -13.09 -0.72 3.76
CA PRO A 133 -12.78 0.36 2.82
C PRO A 133 -11.39 0.25 2.18
N ARG A 134 -10.38 -0.17 2.96
CA ARG A 134 -9.01 -0.37 2.47
C ARG A 134 -8.95 -1.47 1.43
N ILE A 135 -9.43 -2.67 1.75
CA ILE A 135 -9.46 -3.82 0.82
C ILE A 135 -10.23 -3.45 -0.45
N HIS A 136 -11.39 -2.81 -0.29
CA HIS A 136 -12.21 -2.39 -1.42
C HIS A 136 -11.48 -1.39 -2.34
N THR A 137 -10.84 -0.37 -1.78
CA THR A 137 -10.10 0.64 -2.57
C THR A 137 -8.88 0.02 -3.25
N THR A 138 -8.10 -0.81 -2.54
CA THR A 138 -6.96 -1.54 -3.14
C THR A 138 -7.42 -2.44 -4.29
N ALA A 139 -8.46 -3.24 -4.07
CA ALA A 139 -9.00 -4.12 -5.11
C ALA A 139 -9.47 -3.33 -6.34
N ARG A 140 -10.17 -2.21 -6.13
CA ARG A 140 -10.60 -1.33 -7.24
C ARG A 140 -9.43 -0.77 -8.04
N ILE A 141 -8.36 -0.32 -7.38
CA ILE A 141 -7.16 0.17 -8.08
C ILE A 141 -6.54 -0.95 -8.92
N SER A 142 -6.33 -2.12 -8.31
CA SER A 142 -5.74 -3.27 -9.00
C SER A 142 -6.59 -3.71 -10.20
N THR A 143 -7.91 -3.86 -10.03
CA THR A 143 -8.82 -4.21 -11.13
C THR A 143 -8.80 -3.16 -12.24
N THR A 144 -8.87 -1.87 -11.88
CA THR A 144 -8.83 -0.78 -12.89
C THR A 144 -7.50 -0.76 -13.63
N ALA A 145 -6.38 -1.00 -12.95
CA ALA A 145 -5.06 -1.08 -13.56
C ALA A 145 -4.95 -2.28 -14.52
N THR A 146 -5.47 -3.45 -14.13
CA THR A 146 -5.55 -4.62 -15.02
C THR A 146 -6.40 -4.32 -16.25
N ASP A 147 -7.55 -3.66 -16.10
CA ASP A 147 -8.40 -3.29 -17.23
C ASP A 147 -7.69 -2.29 -18.19
N VAL A 148 -6.92 -1.33 -17.65
CA VAL A 148 -6.10 -0.41 -18.46
C VAL A 148 -5.01 -1.17 -19.23
N ILE A 149 -4.32 -2.12 -18.59
CA ILE A 149 -3.28 -2.94 -19.23
C ILE A 149 -3.89 -3.79 -20.36
N ASN A 150 -5.02 -4.44 -20.11
CA ASN A 150 -5.74 -5.22 -21.12
C ASN A 150 -6.20 -4.35 -22.30
N MET A 151 -6.71 -3.15 -22.01
CA MET A 151 -7.10 -2.18 -23.03
C MET A 151 -5.89 -1.73 -23.86
N LYS A 152 -4.73 -1.49 -23.24
CA LYS A 152 -3.49 -1.15 -23.94
C LYS A 152 -3.07 -2.26 -24.91
N GLY A 153 -2.99 -3.51 -24.45
CA GLY A 153 -2.64 -4.64 -25.34
C GLY A 153 -3.64 -4.83 -26.48
N THR A 154 -4.92 -4.52 -26.23
CA THR A 154 -5.97 -4.54 -27.26
C THR A 154 -5.78 -3.44 -28.31
N LEU A 155 -5.31 -2.26 -27.92
CA LEU A 155 -5.02 -1.14 -28.83
C LEU A 155 -3.71 -1.33 -29.60
N GLU A 156 -2.71 -1.98 -29.01
CA GLU A 156 -1.49 -2.39 -29.73
C GLU A 156 -1.84 -3.31 -30.91
N TRP A 157 -2.81 -4.21 -30.72
CA TRP A 157 -3.36 -5.02 -31.82
C TRP A 157 -4.06 -4.17 -32.88
N ASP A 158 -4.83 -3.15 -32.49
CA ASP A 158 -5.49 -2.23 -33.45
C ASP A 158 -4.47 -1.46 -34.29
N GLU A 159 -3.38 -0.98 -33.69
CA GLU A 159 -2.29 -0.29 -34.38
C GLU A 159 -1.59 -1.22 -35.39
N GLU A 160 -1.32 -2.48 -35.01
CA GLU A 160 -0.79 -3.49 -35.93
C GLU A 160 -1.79 -3.86 -37.03
N TYR A 161 -3.08 -3.89 -36.70
CA TYR A 161 -4.14 -4.16 -37.66
C TYR A 161 -4.25 -3.04 -38.71
N VAL A 162 -4.08 -1.77 -38.33
CA VAL A 162 -3.96 -0.65 -39.30
C VAL A 162 -2.80 -0.87 -40.26
N LYS A 163 -1.61 -1.22 -39.75
CA LYS A 163 -0.44 -1.51 -40.60
C LYS A 163 -0.72 -2.67 -41.55
N PHE A 164 -1.41 -3.70 -41.08
CA PHE A 164 -1.86 -4.81 -41.90
C PHE A 164 -2.83 -4.37 -43.01
N LEU A 165 -3.83 -3.54 -42.69
CA LEU A 165 -4.76 -3.00 -43.69
C LEU A 165 -4.05 -2.22 -44.79
N ARG A 166 -3.06 -1.39 -44.44
CA ARG A 166 -2.24 -0.65 -45.41
C ARG A 166 -1.47 -1.60 -46.33
N ARG A 167 -0.77 -2.59 -45.75
CA ARG A 167 -0.06 -3.61 -46.53
C ARG A 167 -0.98 -4.33 -47.52
N VAL A 168 -2.16 -4.76 -47.07
CA VAL A 168 -3.14 -5.41 -47.95
C VAL A 168 -3.63 -4.46 -49.05
N ASN A 169 -3.80 -3.16 -48.76
CA ASN A 169 -4.18 -2.18 -49.77
C ASN A 169 -3.11 -2.05 -50.86
N ASP A 170 -1.84 -1.96 -50.45
CA ASP A 170 -0.70 -1.85 -51.35
C ASP A 170 -0.55 -3.12 -52.19
N ASP A 171 -0.71 -4.30 -51.60
CA ASP A 171 -0.66 -5.58 -52.30
C ASP A 171 -1.77 -5.69 -53.36
N VAL A 172 -2.99 -5.27 -53.03
CA VAL A 172 -4.12 -5.26 -53.97
C VAL A 172 -3.84 -4.31 -55.14
N LYS A 173 -3.32 -3.12 -54.87
CA LYS A 173 -2.95 -2.15 -55.92
C LYS A 173 -1.85 -2.68 -56.84
N ALA A 174 -0.83 -3.32 -56.27
CA ALA A 174 0.31 -3.84 -57.03
C ALA A 174 -0.07 -5.02 -57.93
N HIS A 175 -0.89 -5.95 -57.44
CA HIS A 175 -1.19 -7.21 -58.15
C HIS A 175 -2.46 -7.16 -58.99
N ARG A 176 -3.31 -6.14 -58.82
CA ARG A 176 -4.59 -6.00 -59.54
C ARG A 176 -4.81 -4.57 -60.06
N PRO A 177 -3.89 -4.02 -60.88
CA PRO A 177 -4.01 -2.65 -61.42
C PRO A 177 -5.24 -2.46 -62.34
N GLU A 178 -5.76 -3.56 -62.87
CA GLU A 178 -6.91 -3.62 -63.77
C GLU A 178 -8.25 -3.36 -63.05
N VAL A 179 -8.27 -3.46 -61.72
CA VAL A 179 -9.46 -3.20 -60.91
C VAL A 179 -9.66 -1.69 -60.81
N HIS A 180 -10.44 -1.15 -61.74
CA HIS A 180 -10.82 0.26 -61.75
C HIS A 180 -11.75 0.57 -60.56
N MET A 181 -11.15 0.97 -59.43
CA MET A 181 -11.92 1.48 -58.29
C MET A 181 -12.68 2.75 -58.70
N PRO A 182 -13.86 3.02 -58.10
CA PRO A 182 -14.54 4.29 -58.31
C PRO A 182 -13.58 5.46 -57.99
N PRO A 183 -13.58 6.54 -58.80
CA PRO A 183 -12.72 7.69 -58.58
C PRO A 183 -12.86 8.22 -57.15
N GLY A 184 -11.74 8.33 -56.42
CA GLY A 184 -11.70 8.82 -55.05
C GLY A 184 -12.15 7.83 -53.97
N ALA A 185 -12.61 6.62 -54.30
CA ALA A 185 -12.98 5.62 -53.29
C ALA A 185 -11.76 5.15 -52.47
N ASP A 186 -10.63 4.90 -53.14
CA ASP A 186 -9.39 4.52 -52.47
C ASP A 186 -8.85 5.66 -51.59
N LEU A 187 -8.89 6.91 -52.07
CA LEU A 187 -8.50 8.08 -51.29
C LEU A 187 -9.39 8.24 -50.04
N GLN A 188 -10.71 8.09 -50.19
CA GLN A 188 -11.66 8.14 -49.07
C GLN A 188 -11.39 7.03 -48.06
N LEU A 189 -11.12 5.81 -48.52
CA LEU A 189 -10.81 4.71 -47.60
C LEU A 189 -9.47 4.93 -46.90
N CYS A 190 -8.42 5.36 -47.61
CA CYS A 190 -7.12 5.65 -47.02
C CYS A 190 -7.24 6.75 -45.96
N GLY A 191 -7.94 7.85 -46.26
CA GLY A 191 -8.19 8.90 -45.27
C GLY A 191 -9.02 8.40 -44.07
N PHE A 192 -9.92 7.45 -44.28
CA PHE A 192 -10.65 6.82 -43.19
C PHE A 192 -9.77 5.90 -42.33
N ILE A 193 -8.85 5.14 -42.94
CA ILE A 193 -7.83 4.35 -42.21
C ILE A 193 -6.89 5.30 -41.43
N ASP A 194 -6.48 6.42 -42.02
CA ASP A 194 -5.67 7.44 -41.35
C ASP A 194 -6.37 7.97 -40.09
N LEU A 195 -7.67 8.27 -40.18
CA LEU A 195 -8.47 8.70 -39.05
C LEU A 195 -8.50 7.64 -37.93
N LEU A 196 -8.78 6.38 -38.30
CA LEU A 196 -8.82 5.28 -37.32
C LEU A 196 -7.46 5.02 -36.67
N GLU A 197 -6.36 5.20 -37.41
CA GLU A 197 -5.01 5.13 -36.85
C GLU A 197 -4.80 6.20 -35.77
N ARG A 198 -5.22 7.45 -36.06
CA ARG A 198 -5.10 8.55 -35.10
C ARG A 198 -5.98 8.33 -33.87
N ASP A 199 -7.18 7.79 -34.05
CA ASP A 199 -8.06 7.40 -32.95
C ASP A 199 -7.39 6.31 -32.08
N ALA A 200 -6.86 5.25 -32.68
CA ALA A 200 -6.16 4.19 -31.96
C ALA A 200 -4.96 4.73 -31.16
N GLN A 201 -4.10 5.54 -31.79
CA GLN A 201 -2.94 6.15 -31.15
C GLN A 201 -3.33 7.08 -29.98
N SER A 202 -4.42 7.85 -30.16
CA SER A 202 -4.93 8.76 -29.13
C SER A 202 -5.43 7.99 -27.90
N ILE A 203 -6.21 6.94 -28.13
CA ILE A 203 -6.74 6.08 -27.06
C ILE A 203 -5.59 5.31 -26.38
N SER A 204 -4.62 4.80 -27.15
CA SER A 204 -3.42 4.11 -26.64
C SER A 204 -2.55 5.01 -25.76
N SER A 205 -2.32 6.25 -26.20
CA SER A 205 -1.63 7.27 -25.42
C SER A 205 -2.38 7.61 -24.13
N TYR A 206 -3.72 7.64 -24.18
CA TYR A 206 -4.56 7.85 -23.00
C TYR A 206 -4.43 6.68 -22.01
N ALA A 207 -4.49 5.43 -22.49
CA ALA A 207 -4.34 4.24 -21.65
C ALA A 207 -2.97 4.24 -20.95
N THR A 208 -1.89 4.59 -21.66
CA THR A 208 -0.55 4.72 -21.08
C THR A 208 -0.49 5.78 -19.97
N ARG A 209 -1.08 6.97 -20.19
CA ARG A 209 -1.18 7.99 -19.14
C ARG A 209 -2.02 7.52 -17.95
N MET A 210 -3.10 6.78 -18.20
CA MET A 210 -3.96 6.25 -17.15
C MET A 210 -3.21 5.22 -16.29
N GLN A 211 -2.39 4.38 -16.91
CA GLN A 211 -1.53 3.43 -16.20
C GLN A 211 -0.62 4.16 -15.22
N SER A 212 0.14 5.16 -15.68
CA SER A 212 1.01 5.95 -14.80
C SER A 212 0.24 6.67 -13.70
N ARG A 213 -0.98 7.18 -13.99
CA ARG A 213 -1.85 7.78 -12.97
C ARG A 213 -2.24 6.78 -11.89
N LEU A 214 -2.65 5.56 -12.27
CA LEU A 214 -3.04 4.52 -11.31
C LEU A 214 -1.84 4.02 -10.49
N GLU A 215 -0.66 3.93 -11.07
CA GLU A 215 0.58 3.63 -10.34
C GLU A 215 0.89 4.69 -9.27
N LEU A 216 0.71 5.98 -9.60
CA LEU A 216 0.81 7.06 -8.62
C LEU A 216 -0.24 6.90 -7.50
N GLN A 217 -1.50 6.61 -7.83
CA GLN A 217 -2.55 6.40 -6.82
C GLN A 217 -2.23 5.22 -5.90
N PHE A 218 -1.72 4.12 -6.46
CA PHE A 218 -1.30 2.96 -5.70
C PHE A 218 -0.17 3.30 -4.70
N ASN A 219 0.81 4.08 -5.14
CA ASN A 219 1.90 4.55 -4.27
C ASN A 219 1.41 5.48 -3.17
N VAL A 220 0.47 6.39 -3.46
CA VAL A 220 -0.14 7.26 -2.43
C VAL A 220 -0.87 6.42 -1.40
N LEU A 221 -1.71 5.49 -1.83
CA LEU A 221 -2.44 4.58 -0.95
C LEU A 221 -1.48 3.79 -0.04
N TYR A 222 -0.42 3.23 -0.61
CA TYR A 222 0.58 2.47 0.16
C TYR A 222 1.26 3.34 1.22
N ASN A 223 1.66 4.57 0.87
CA ASN A 223 2.26 5.51 1.81
C ASN A 223 1.29 5.91 2.94
N LEU A 224 0.01 6.15 2.63
CA LEU A 224 -0.99 6.46 3.65
C LEU A 224 -1.19 5.30 4.64
N ILE A 225 -1.25 4.06 4.13
CA ILE A 225 -1.37 2.85 4.98
C ILE A 225 -0.13 2.70 5.86
N ALA A 226 1.07 2.86 5.30
CA ALA A 226 2.32 2.77 6.06
C ALA A 226 2.40 3.83 7.16
N GLN A 227 2.01 5.08 6.87
CA GLN A 227 1.97 6.15 7.86
C GLN A 227 0.97 5.87 8.99
N ALA A 228 -0.21 5.36 8.67
CA ALA A 228 -1.17 4.97 9.69
C ALA A 228 -0.64 3.83 10.57
N GLY A 229 -0.03 2.79 9.97
CA GLY A 229 0.62 1.71 10.71
C GLY A 229 1.70 2.23 11.66
N ASN A 230 2.55 3.15 11.20
CA ASN A 230 3.59 3.76 12.03
C ASN A 230 3.01 4.61 13.16
N SER A 231 1.92 5.34 12.92
CA SER A 231 1.25 6.14 13.96
C SER A 231 0.60 5.27 15.03
N LEU A 232 -0.02 4.15 14.65
CA LEU A 232 -0.59 3.17 15.57
C LEU A 232 0.52 2.50 16.40
N ASN A 233 1.63 2.13 15.77
CA ASN A 233 2.79 1.57 16.47
C ASN A 233 3.41 2.56 17.45
N MET A 234 3.50 3.85 17.09
CA MET A 234 3.94 4.90 18.01
C MET A 234 2.97 5.06 19.19
N GLN A 235 1.66 5.02 18.96
CA GLN A 235 0.70 5.11 20.04
C GLN A 235 0.80 3.89 20.98
N GLN A 236 0.92 2.69 20.41
CA GLN A 236 1.10 1.47 21.18
C GLN A 236 2.41 1.47 21.98
N SER A 237 3.51 2.01 21.43
CA SER A 237 4.77 2.13 22.16
C SER A 237 4.68 3.16 23.30
N THR A 238 3.95 4.27 23.12
CA THR A 238 3.70 5.21 24.22
C THR A 238 2.86 4.58 25.33
N GLN A 239 1.83 3.79 24.98
CA GLN A 239 1.03 3.04 25.95
C GLN A 239 1.87 1.98 26.67
N ALA A 240 2.72 1.24 25.94
CA ALA A 240 3.65 0.29 26.54
C ALA A 240 4.63 0.97 27.50
N GLY A 241 5.10 2.17 27.17
CA GLY A 241 5.92 3.00 28.06
C GLY A 241 5.17 3.42 29.34
N GLN A 242 3.91 3.81 29.22
CA GLN A 242 3.06 4.15 30.38
C GLN A 242 2.77 2.92 31.25
N VAL A 243 2.47 1.77 30.65
CA VAL A 243 2.27 0.50 31.38
C VAL A 243 3.56 0.06 32.06
N ALA A 244 4.72 0.20 31.41
CA ALA A 244 6.01 -0.08 32.03
C ALA A 244 6.30 0.87 33.21
N ALA A 245 5.96 2.16 33.08
CA ALA A 245 6.08 3.12 34.17
C ALA A 245 5.16 2.78 35.35
N GLN A 246 3.91 2.39 35.09
CA GLN A 246 2.96 1.94 36.10
C GLN A 246 3.38 0.62 36.76
N ALA A 247 3.88 -0.35 35.99
CA ALA A 247 4.48 -1.58 36.52
C ALA A 247 5.70 -1.28 37.41
N GLY A 248 6.48 -0.25 37.05
CA GLY A 248 7.54 0.30 37.90
C GLY A 248 7.02 0.84 39.24
N MET A 249 5.85 1.50 39.25
CA MET A 249 5.19 1.95 40.48
C MET A 249 4.67 0.78 41.32
N ASP A 250 4.06 -0.24 40.70
CA ASP A 250 3.62 -1.47 41.36
C ASP A 250 4.78 -2.22 42.05
N SER A 251 6.00 -2.10 41.51
CA SER A 251 7.21 -2.62 42.17
C SER A 251 7.43 -2.03 43.57
N THR A 252 6.90 -0.84 43.86
CA THR A 252 7.00 -0.21 45.19
C THR A 252 6.17 -0.98 46.21
N ALA A 253 4.93 -1.37 45.87
CA ALA A 253 4.09 -2.19 46.74
C ALA A 253 4.70 -3.59 46.95
N MET A 254 5.24 -4.19 45.89
CA MET A 254 5.94 -5.48 45.96
C MET A 254 7.20 -5.43 46.84
N LYS A 255 7.96 -4.33 46.77
CA LYS A 255 9.12 -4.09 47.65
C LYS A 255 8.69 -3.91 49.10
N THR A 256 7.59 -3.22 49.38
CA THR A 256 7.08 -3.01 50.74
C THR A 256 6.73 -4.35 51.41
N MET A 257 6.00 -5.24 50.73
CA MET A 257 5.67 -6.56 51.27
C MET A 257 6.92 -7.42 51.52
N ALA A 258 7.92 -7.36 50.65
CA ALA A 258 9.19 -8.07 50.83
C ALA A 258 9.99 -7.53 52.04
N VAL A 259 9.95 -6.22 52.28
CA VAL A 259 10.57 -5.62 53.48
C VAL A 259 9.84 -6.09 54.75
N VAL A 260 8.50 -6.13 54.72
CA VAL A 260 7.68 -6.64 55.83
C VAL A 260 8.05 -8.10 56.14
N THR A 261 8.12 -8.98 55.13
CA THR A 261 8.49 -10.38 55.37
C THR A 261 9.92 -10.53 55.90
N MET A 262 10.89 -9.74 55.46
CA MET A 262 12.26 -9.77 56.00
C MET A 262 12.36 -9.40 57.48
N VAL A 263 11.44 -8.58 57.98
CA VAL A 263 11.41 -8.17 59.39
C VAL A 263 10.73 -9.24 60.25
N PHE A 264 9.64 -9.84 59.78
CA PHE A 264 8.84 -10.78 60.57
C PHE A 264 9.32 -12.24 60.50
N LEU A 265 9.86 -12.67 59.36
CA LEU A 265 10.22 -14.07 59.14
C LEU A 265 11.34 -14.56 60.07
N PRO A 266 12.45 -13.83 60.32
CA PRO A 266 13.52 -14.32 61.18
C PRO A 266 13.08 -14.50 62.65
N PRO A 267 12.38 -13.53 63.28
CA PRO A 267 11.81 -13.72 64.61
C PRO A 267 10.83 -14.90 64.68
N THR A 268 9.94 -15.05 63.68
CA THR A 268 9.00 -16.19 63.66
C THR A 268 9.69 -17.54 63.50
N PHE A 269 10.74 -17.64 62.67
CA PHE A 269 11.51 -18.86 62.49
C PHE A 269 12.22 -19.27 63.79
N VAL A 270 12.84 -18.30 64.45
CA VAL A 270 13.44 -18.50 65.78
C VAL A 270 12.35 -18.94 66.76
N ALA A 271 11.22 -18.23 66.86
CA ALA A 271 10.11 -18.62 67.73
C ALA A 271 9.61 -20.06 67.47
N THR A 272 9.51 -20.50 66.21
CA THR A 272 9.13 -21.88 65.88
C THR A 272 10.17 -22.92 66.32
N ILE A 273 11.46 -22.65 66.15
CA ILE A 273 12.53 -23.55 66.64
C ILE A 273 12.47 -23.65 68.17
N PHE A 274 12.25 -22.53 68.85
CA PHE A 274 12.09 -22.52 70.31
C PHE A 274 10.78 -23.17 70.76
N SER A 275 9.75 -23.21 69.92
CA SER A 275 8.47 -23.89 70.17
C SER A 275 8.49 -25.40 69.88
N MET A 276 9.44 -25.90 69.08
CA MET A 276 9.55 -27.31 68.67
C MET A 276 10.29 -28.20 69.70
N SER A 277 10.27 -27.84 70.98
CA SER A 277 10.69 -28.72 72.09
C SER A 277 12.20 -29.03 72.19
N PHE A 278 13.09 -28.04 72.06
CA PHE A 278 14.52 -28.22 72.39
C PHE A 278 14.98 -27.56 73.71
N PHE A 279 14.17 -26.68 74.31
CA PHE A 279 14.43 -26.11 75.64
C PHE A 279 13.45 -26.69 76.64
N ASN A 280 13.93 -27.61 77.49
CA ASN A 280 13.17 -28.09 78.62
C ASN A 280 13.11 -26.98 79.68
N TRP A 281 12.04 -26.19 79.66
CA TRP A 281 11.81 -25.06 80.55
C TRP A 281 11.27 -25.47 81.94
N GLN A 282 11.41 -26.74 82.33
CA GLN A 282 11.33 -27.11 83.73
C GLN A 282 12.69 -26.86 84.36
N ALA A 283 12.76 -25.72 85.06
CA ALA A 283 13.76 -25.45 86.06
C ALA A 283 14.01 -26.72 86.89
N SER A 284 15.29 -26.99 87.13
CA SER A 284 15.80 -27.92 88.12
C SER A 284 14.91 -27.92 89.37
N SER A 285 14.00 -28.88 89.49
CA SER A 285 13.33 -29.18 90.75
C SER A 285 14.36 -29.89 91.62
N SER A 286 15.22 -29.12 92.29
CA SER A 286 15.84 -29.62 93.52
C SER A 286 14.71 -29.75 94.55
N SER A 287 14.35 -31.00 94.84
CA SER A 287 13.87 -31.48 96.14
C SER A 287 13.27 -30.43 97.11
N GLY A 288 11.97 -30.55 97.39
CA GLY A 288 11.39 -30.12 98.67
C GLY A 288 10.37 -28.98 98.60
N ASP A 289 9.10 -29.39 98.56
CA ASP A 289 7.92 -28.88 99.29
C ASP A 289 7.50 -27.38 99.24
N GLY A 290 6.18 -27.18 99.09
CA GLY A 290 5.48 -26.00 99.62
C GLY A 290 5.20 -24.80 98.70
N GLY A 291 4.13 -24.87 97.91
CA GLY A 291 3.14 -23.81 97.65
C GLY A 291 3.58 -22.37 97.36
N GLY A 292 3.37 -21.93 96.12
CA GLY A 292 3.34 -20.52 95.75
C GLY A 292 3.40 -20.33 94.24
N ALA A 293 2.26 -20.04 93.61
CA ALA A 293 2.18 -19.74 92.18
C ALA A 293 2.83 -18.38 91.89
N GLU A 294 4.15 -18.36 91.71
CA GLU A 294 4.83 -17.24 91.06
C GLU A 294 4.85 -17.47 89.55
N PRO A 295 4.54 -16.46 88.72
CA PRO A 295 4.67 -16.57 87.29
C PRO A 295 6.15 -16.64 86.97
N THR A 296 6.68 -17.84 86.74
CA THR A 296 8.07 -18.06 86.33
C THR A 296 8.28 -17.44 84.95
N ILE A 297 8.64 -16.15 84.93
CA ILE A 297 9.27 -15.52 83.76
C ILE A 297 10.61 -16.22 83.60
N VAL A 298 10.69 -17.03 82.56
CA VAL A 298 11.77 -17.99 82.46
C VAL A 298 13.10 -17.27 82.07
N PRO A 299 14.21 -17.46 82.82
CA PRO A 299 15.40 -16.57 82.73
C PRO A 299 16.13 -16.53 81.38
N GLN A 300 15.88 -17.48 80.47
CA GLN A 300 16.53 -17.54 79.15
C GLN A 300 15.75 -16.79 78.06
N PHE A 301 14.72 -16.00 78.40
CA PHE A 301 14.00 -15.14 77.43
C PHE A 301 14.94 -14.19 76.67
N TRP A 302 16.09 -13.85 77.26
CA TRP A 302 17.11 -13.00 76.61
C TRP A 302 17.81 -13.66 75.42
N ILE A 303 17.91 -15.00 75.37
CA ILE A 303 18.53 -15.72 74.25
C ILE A 303 17.73 -15.58 72.96
N TYR A 304 16.40 -15.49 73.05
CA TYR A 304 15.54 -15.19 71.91
C TYR A 304 15.93 -13.85 71.27
N TRP A 305 16.12 -12.80 72.09
CA TRP A 305 16.55 -11.49 71.61
C TRP A 305 18.00 -11.47 71.14
N ALA A 306 18.89 -12.22 71.80
CA ALA A 306 20.30 -12.33 71.43
C ALA A 306 20.54 -13.01 70.07
N VAL A 307 19.61 -13.87 69.61
CA VAL A 307 19.74 -14.57 68.32
C VAL A 307 18.88 -13.92 67.22
N SER A 308 17.63 -13.55 67.52
CA SER A 308 16.71 -13.00 66.53
C SER A 308 17.11 -11.60 66.03
N LEU A 309 17.62 -10.74 66.92
CA LEU A 309 18.00 -9.37 66.58
C LEU A 309 19.19 -9.32 65.60
N PRO A 310 20.34 -9.98 65.84
CA PRO A 310 21.45 -9.97 64.89
C PRO A 310 21.11 -10.68 63.58
N LEU A 311 20.28 -11.73 63.60
CA LEU A 311 19.84 -12.41 62.38
C LEU A 311 19.00 -11.48 61.49
N THR A 312 18.09 -10.72 62.09
CA THR A 312 17.27 -9.73 61.38
C THR A 312 18.15 -8.61 60.81
N ILE A 313 19.13 -8.12 61.60
CA ILE A 313 20.10 -7.12 61.15
C ILE A 313 20.94 -7.64 59.98
N ALA A 314 21.42 -8.90 60.03
CA ALA A 314 22.22 -9.50 58.97
C ALA A 314 21.44 -9.60 57.64
N ILE A 315 20.16 -9.99 57.68
CA ILE A 315 19.30 -10.09 56.49
C ILE A 315 19.03 -8.70 55.90
N VAL A 316 18.73 -7.71 56.74
CA VAL A 316 18.49 -6.32 56.30
C VAL A 316 19.75 -5.70 55.69
N ILE A 317 20.92 -5.92 56.30
CA ILE A 317 22.21 -5.43 55.77
C ILE A 317 22.53 -6.13 54.45
N GLY A 318 22.36 -7.45 54.35
CA GLY A 318 22.58 -8.21 53.13
C GLY A 318 21.70 -7.72 51.97
N TRP A 319 20.42 -7.46 52.23
CA TRP A 319 19.51 -6.86 51.25
C TRP A 319 19.92 -5.45 50.85
N ARG A 320 20.29 -4.59 51.81
CA ARG A 320 20.73 -3.22 51.55
C ARG A 320 21.98 -3.16 50.68
N VAL A 321 22.96 -4.02 50.97
CA VAL A 321 24.19 -4.15 50.18
C VAL A 321 23.87 -4.65 48.78
N TRP A 322 23.09 -5.72 48.64
CA TRP A 322 22.66 -6.26 47.35
C TRP A 322 21.93 -5.22 46.49
N TRP A 323 20.99 -4.49 47.09
CA TRP A 323 20.24 -3.42 46.42
C TRP A 323 21.16 -2.29 45.94
N HIS A 324 22.12 -1.88 46.76
CA HIS A 324 23.08 -0.82 46.41
C HIS A 324 24.03 -1.26 45.29
N PHE A 325 24.50 -2.51 45.31
CA PHE A 325 25.32 -3.08 44.23
C PHE A 325 24.55 -3.23 42.92
N GLN A 326 23.31 -3.71 42.96
CA GLN A 326 22.47 -3.79 41.77
C GLN A 326 22.24 -2.42 41.17
N LYS A 327 21.88 -1.41 41.99
CA LYS A 327 21.67 -0.04 41.50
C LYS A 327 22.89 0.52 40.77
N ALA A 328 24.08 0.36 41.35
CA ALA A 328 25.33 0.80 40.72
C ALA A 328 25.65 0.06 39.42
N TYR A 329 25.37 -1.24 39.35
CA TYR A 329 25.55 -2.05 38.14
C TYR A 329 24.58 -1.65 37.01
N TYR A 330 23.31 -1.38 37.34
CA TYR A 330 22.32 -0.93 36.37
C TYR A 330 22.61 0.48 35.83
N GLU A 331 22.97 1.44 36.70
CA GLU A 331 23.31 2.79 36.26
C GLU A 331 24.54 2.83 35.34
N PHE A 332 25.57 2.02 35.62
CA PHE A 332 26.77 1.93 34.76
C PHE A 332 26.48 1.34 33.37
N LYS A 333 25.53 0.39 33.26
CA LYS A 333 25.26 -0.36 32.02
C LYS A 333 24.29 0.35 31.07
N PHE A 334 23.36 1.17 31.58
CA PHE A 334 22.29 1.78 30.77
C PHE A 334 22.44 3.29 30.49
N LEU A 335 23.24 4.06 31.24
CA LEU A 335 23.40 5.52 31.04
C LEU A 335 24.53 5.93 30.08
N ARG A 336 25.38 5.01 29.63
CA ARG A 336 26.47 5.27 28.66
C ARG A 336 26.18 5.13 27.15
N PRO A 337 25.03 4.60 26.65
CA PRO A 337 24.78 4.59 25.21
C PRO A 337 24.56 5.99 24.60
N GLU A 338 24.05 6.95 25.37
CA GLU A 338 23.75 8.30 24.85
C GLU A 338 25.00 9.13 24.54
N GLU A 339 26.12 8.91 25.23
CA GLU A 339 27.36 9.64 24.95
C GLU A 339 28.01 9.22 23.62
N HIS A 340 27.88 7.95 23.22
CA HIS A 340 28.41 7.48 21.94
C HIS A 340 27.62 8.01 20.74
N VAL A 341 26.28 8.13 20.85
CA VAL A 341 25.44 8.71 19.79
C VAL A 341 25.63 10.23 19.70
N ALA A 342 25.73 10.93 20.84
CA ALA A 342 25.99 12.36 20.86
C ALA A 342 27.39 12.73 20.32
N TYR A 343 28.38 11.85 20.44
CA TYR A 343 29.72 12.05 19.87
C TYR A 343 29.73 11.82 18.34
N GLU A 344 29.03 10.81 17.83
CA GLU A 344 28.90 10.56 16.39
C GLU A 344 28.15 11.69 15.65
N ASP A 345 27.08 12.23 16.25
CA ASP A 345 26.29 13.27 15.60
C ASP A 345 27.05 14.62 15.55
N ARG A 346 27.81 14.92 16.62
CA ARG A 346 28.66 16.12 16.69
C ARG A 346 29.86 16.05 15.73
N SER A 347 30.39 14.86 15.48
CA SER A 347 31.48 14.65 14.50
C SER A 347 30.99 14.62 13.04
N ARG A 348 29.77 14.12 12.78
CA ARG A 348 29.10 14.24 11.47
C ARG A 348 28.73 15.70 11.14
N GLY A 349 28.27 16.47 12.12
CA GLY A 349 27.98 17.90 11.95
C GLY A 349 29.20 18.72 11.54
N LYS A 350 30.33 18.57 12.25
CA LYS A 350 31.60 19.25 11.89
C LYS A 350 32.14 18.88 10.50
N SER A 351 31.92 17.65 10.05
CA SER A 351 32.38 17.18 8.74
C SER A 351 31.52 17.76 7.59
N ARG A 352 30.22 17.93 7.81
CA ARG A 352 29.30 18.57 6.85
C ARG A 352 29.57 20.07 6.70
N ASP A 353 29.88 20.78 7.78
CA ASP A 353 30.19 22.21 7.72
C ASP A 353 31.50 22.48 6.96
N ARG A 354 32.57 21.71 7.25
CA ARG A 354 33.83 21.81 6.49
C ARG A 354 33.66 21.54 4.99
N SER A 355 32.71 20.67 4.63
CA SER A 355 32.40 20.34 3.24
C SER A 355 31.61 21.45 2.54
N ARG A 356 30.70 22.13 3.26
CA ARG A 356 29.95 23.28 2.75
C ARG A 356 30.82 24.52 2.57
N GLU A 357 31.76 24.75 3.48
CA GLU A 357 32.69 25.88 3.40
C GLU A 357 33.66 25.73 2.22
N ARG A 358 34.22 24.53 2.01
CA ARG A 358 35.01 24.21 0.80
C ARG A 358 34.24 24.30 -0.51
N SER A 359 32.93 24.13 -0.48
CA SER A 359 32.08 24.21 -1.67
C SER A 359 31.73 25.66 -2.04
N ARG A 360 31.59 26.56 -1.05
CA ARG A 360 31.36 27.99 -1.28
C ARG A 360 32.59 28.70 -1.85
N ASP A 361 33.79 28.32 -1.43
CA ASP A 361 35.04 28.91 -1.95
C ASP A 361 35.31 28.57 -3.43
N ARG A 362 34.76 27.45 -3.93
CA ARG A 362 34.92 27.06 -5.35
C ARG A 362 33.99 27.78 -6.31
N THR A 363 32.96 28.47 -5.82
CA THR A 363 31.97 29.17 -6.66
C THR A 363 32.31 30.63 -6.95
N HIS A 364 33.45 31.14 -6.47
CA HIS A 364 33.89 32.51 -6.70
C HIS A 364 35.20 32.58 -7.52
N ASP A 365 35.24 31.89 -8.67
CA ASP A 365 36.28 32.09 -9.68
C ASP A 365 35.74 32.98 -10.83
N PRO A 366 36.19 34.24 -10.98
CA PRO A 366 35.65 35.19 -11.96
C PRO A 366 36.11 34.94 -13.42
N ARG A 367 36.81 33.83 -13.74
CA ARG A 367 37.39 33.61 -15.08
C ARG A 367 36.57 32.79 -16.09
N ARG A 368 35.32 32.39 -15.80
CA ARG A 368 34.51 31.53 -16.70
C ARG A 368 33.28 32.19 -17.36
N ARG A 369 33.28 33.51 -17.61
CA ARG A 369 32.18 34.23 -18.28
C ARG A 369 32.53 34.90 -19.62
N ARG A 370 33.44 34.32 -20.42
CA ARG A 370 33.64 34.68 -21.82
C ARG A 370 33.96 33.46 -22.67
N SER A 371 32.91 32.81 -23.20
CA SER A 371 32.93 32.09 -24.48
C SER A 371 31.62 31.33 -24.60
N GLN A 372 30.61 31.95 -25.22
CA GLN A 372 29.55 31.28 -25.98
C GLN A 372 28.58 32.35 -26.50
N TYR A 373 29.04 33.07 -27.53
CA TYR A 373 28.21 33.66 -28.58
C TYR A 373 29.13 33.87 -29.78
N GLN A 374 29.20 32.86 -30.65
CA GLN A 374 29.52 33.05 -32.07
C GLN A 374 29.15 31.78 -32.85
N VAL A 375 28.38 32.04 -33.92
CA VAL A 375 27.87 31.20 -35.01
C VAL A 375 26.63 30.36 -34.69
#